data_AF-A0A0J7Y529-F1
#
_entry.id   AF-A0A0J7Y529-F1
#
_cell.length_a   1.000
_cell.length_b   1.000
_cell.length_c   1.000
_cell.angle_alpha   90.00
_cell.angle_beta   90.00
_cell.angle_gamma   90.00
#
_symmetry.space_group_name_H-M   'P 1'
#
loop_
_entity.id
_entity.type
_entity.pdbx_description
1 polymer ?
#
loop_
_entity_poly.entity_id
_entity_poly.type
_entity_poly.pdbx_seq_one_letter_code
_entity_poly.pdbx_strand_id
1 'polypeptide(L)' 'MSNVVRLHTPGDVHRLWDEYAALVRAVREDPALMDNRPHNEAMIRAHRRFASAFAASENIA' A
#
# COMPACT_ATOMS: atom_id res chain seq x y z
N MET A 1 -13.89 -7.78 23.34
CA MET A 1 -13.69 -7.73 21.88
C MET A 1 -12.25 -8.14 21.61
N SER A 2 -12.01 -9.38 21.17
CA SER A 2 -10.67 -9.85 20.85
C SER A 2 -10.13 -9.06 19.66
N ASN A 3 -9.18 -8.17 19.92
CA ASN A 3 -8.48 -7.44 18.88
C ASN A 3 -7.48 -8.42 18.26
N VAL A 4 -7.94 -9.21 17.28
CA VAL A 4 -7.07 -10.10 16.51
C VAL A 4 -6.19 -9.19 15.65
N VAL A 5 -5.02 -8.85 16.18
CA VAL A 5 -3.94 -8.27 15.37
C VAL A 5 -3.62 -9.31 14.31
N ARG A 6 -4.16 -9.13 13.10
CA ARG A 6 -3.71 -9.91 11.95
C ARG A 6 -2.26 -9.52 11.73
N LEU A 7 -1.36 -10.37 12.21
CA LEU A 7 0.06 -10.24 11.93
C LEU A 7 0.20 -10.34 10.41
N HIS A 8 0.62 -9.24 9.77
CA HIS A 8 0.97 -9.28 8.36
C HIS A 8 2.22 -10.13 8.22
N THR A 9 2.15 -11.18 7.40
CA THR A 9 3.36 -11.95 7.09
C THR A 9 4.33 -11.04 6.30
N PRO A 10 5.64 -11.29 6.32
CA PRO A 10 6.58 -10.56 5.45
C PRO A 10 6.13 -10.57 3.98
N GLY A 11 5.57 -11.69 3.50
CA GLY A 11 5.00 -11.80 2.15
C GLY A 11 3.82 -10.86 1.88
N ASP A 12 3.00 -10.55 2.89
CA ASP A 12 1.91 -9.58 2.76
C ASP A 12 2.41 -8.14 2.61
N VAL A 13 3.49 -7.79 3.31
CA VAL A 13 4.10 -6.45 3.21
C VAL A 13 4.69 -6.24 1.82
N HIS A 14 5.42 -7.22 1.28
CA HIS A 14 5.96 -7.17 -0.08
C HIS A 14 4.87 -7.05 -1.14
N ARG A 15 3.79 -7.85 -1.05
CA ARG A 15 2.67 -7.76 -1.97
C ARG A 15 1.99 -6.38 -1.95
N LEU A 16 1.79 -5.81 -0.77
CA LEU A 16 1.19 -4.47 -0.62
C LEU A 16 2.11 -3.36 -1.14
N TRP A 17 3.42 -3.52 -0.98
CA TRP A 17 4.40 -2.64 -1.60
C TRP A 17 4.31 -2.71 -3.13
N ASP A 18 4.26 -3.90 -3.72
CA ASP A 18 4.19 -4.08 -5.17
C ASP A 18 2.92 -3.45 -5.77
N GLU A 19 1.78 -3.58 -5.08
CA GLU A 19 0.53 -2.90 -5.46
C GLU A 19 0.68 -1.37 -5.47
N TYR A 20 1.26 -0.79 -4.41
CA TYR A 20 1.49 0.66 -4.35
C TYR A 20 2.49 1.11 -5.42
N ALA A 21 3.61 0.40 -5.58
CA ALA A 21 4.65 0.73 -6.54
C ALA A 21 4.16 0.62 -7.99
N ALA A 22 3.25 -0.30 -8.30
CA ALA A 22 2.63 -0.39 -9.62
C ALA A 22 1.83 0.87 -9.96
N LEU A 23 1.07 1.41 -9.02
CA LEU A 23 0.32 2.65 -9.23
C LEU A 23 1.25 3.85 -9.42
N VAL A 24 2.34 3.93 -8.64
CA VAL A 24 3.36 4.98 -8.83
C VAL A 24 4.05 4.87 -10.19
N ARG A 25 4.33 3.65 -10.68
CA ARG A 25 4.91 3.45 -12.02
C ARG A 25 3.94 3.86 -13.12
N ALA A 26 2.64 3.59 -12.97
CA ALA A 26 1.63 4.01 -13.94
C ALA A 26 1.65 5.52 -14.16
N VAL A 27 1.88 6.33 -13.12
CA VAL A 27 2.05 7.80 -13.24
C VAL A 27 3.25 8.19 -14.11
N ARG A 28 4.33 7.40 -14.07
CA ARG A 28 5.52 7.67 -14.91
C ARG A 28 5.26 7.34 -16.38
N GLU A 29 4.42 6.34 -16.63
CA GLU A 29 4.02 5.91 -17.97
C GLU A 29 2.95 6.86 -18.55
N ASP A 30 2.04 7.35 -17.71
CA ASP A 30 1.01 8.32 -18.05
C ASP A 30 0.93 9.44 -17.00
N PRO A 31 1.60 10.59 -17.23
CA PRO A 31 1.56 11.73 -16.33
C PRO A 31 0.16 12.32 -16.11
N ALA A 32 -0.81 12.08 -17.00
CA ALA A 32 -2.19 12.55 -16.80
C ALA A 32 -2.87 11.89 -15.59
N LEU A 33 -2.34 10.77 -15.10
CA LEU A 33 -2.82 10.12 -13.89
C LEU A 33 -2.55 10.95 -12.62
N MET A 34 -1.63 11.92 -12.65
CA MET A 34 -1.40 12.84 -11.53
C MET A 34 -2.64 13.68 -11.19
N ASP A 35 -3.43 14.06 -12.19
CA ASP A 35 -4.66 14.85 -12.01
C ASP A 35 -5.91 13.96 -12.02
N ASN A 36 -5.75 12.65 -12.19
CA ASN A 36 -6.84 11.69 -12.18
C ASN A 36 -7.22 11.35 -10.73
N ARG A 37 -8.32 11.95 -10.25
CA ARG A 37 -8.82 11.72 -8.88
C ARG A 37 -9.01 10.23 -8.53
N PRO A 38 -9.70 9.40 -9.33
CA PRO A 38 -9.80 7.96 -9.05
C PRO A 38 -8.45 7.26 -8.86
N HIS A 39 -7.46 7.59 -9.69
CA HIS A 39 -6.12 7.04 -9.59
C HIS A 39 -5.41 7.47 -8.29
N ASN A 40 -5.46 8.76 -7.97
CA ASN A 40 -4.92 9.30 -6.72
C ASN A 40 -5.56 8.66 -5.49
N GLU A 41 -6.88 8.45 -5.49
CA GLU A 41 -7.57 7.75 -4.42
C GLU A 41 -7.11 6.28 -4.29
N ALA A 42 -6.85 5.60 -5.42
CA ALA A 42 -6.31 4.25 -5.42
C ALA A 42 -4.88 4.20 -4.85
N MET A 43 -4.01 5.14 -5.23
CA MET A 43 -2.67 5.29 -4.67
C MET A 43 -2.70 5.50 -3.17
N ILE A 44 -3.53 6.42 -2.67
CA ILE A 44 -3.67 6.70 -1.23
C ILE A 44 -4.13 5.45 -0.47
N ARG A 45 -5.10 4.70 -1.01
CA ARG A 45 -5.58 3.45 -0.39
C ARG A 45 -4.49 2.37 -0.37
N ALA A 46 -3.73 2.22 -1.46
CA ALA A 46 -2.62 1.28 -1.52
C ALA A 46 -1.51 1.65 -0.52
N HIS A 47 -1.10 2.92 -0.49
CA HIS A 47 -0.10 3.43 0.45
C HIS A 47 -0.52 3.20 1.90
N ARG A 48 -1.77 3.50 2.28
CA ARG A 48 -2.27 3.29 3.65
C ARG A 48 -2.24 1.81 4.05
N ARG A 49 -2.62 0.89 3.15
CA ARG A 49 -2.55 -0.55 3.41
C ARG A 49 -1.11 -1.01 3.61
N PHE A 50 -0.20 -0.59 2.75
CA PHE A 50 1.23 -0.87 2.88
C PHE A 50 1.80 -0.31 4.20
N ALA A 51 1.60 0.97 4.50
CA ALA A 51 2.13 1.62 5.70
C ALA A 51 1.63 0.95 6.98
N SER A 52 0.35 0.58 7.03
CA SER A 52 -0.22 -0.16 8.16
C SER A 52 0.42 -1.54 8.33
N ALA A 53 0.65 -2.27 7.23
CA ALA A 53 1.26 -3.59 7.27
C ALA A 53 2.74 -3.53 7.63
N PHE A 54 3.47 -2.55 7.09
CA PHE A 54 4.87 -2.29 7.38
C PHE A 54 5.07 -1.95 8.86
N ALA A 55 4.32 -1.00 9.40
CA ALA A 55 4.38 -0.63 10.82
C ALA A 55 4.02 -1.82 11.74
N ALA A 56 3.05 -2.65 11.35
CA ALA A 56 2.76 -3.87 12.08
C ALA A 56 3.92 -4.87 12.05
N SER A 57 4.61 -5.01 10.91
CA SER A 57 5.77 -5.91 10.80
C SER A 57 6.98 -5.43 11.59
N GLU A 58 7.24 -4.13 11.67
CA GLU A 58 8.34 -3.56 12.46
C GLU A 58 8.08 -3.69 13.96
N ASN A 59 6.83 -3.61 14.41
CA ASN A 59 6.45 -3.80 15.82
C ASN A 59 6.47 -5.28 16.27
N ILE A 60 6.65 -6.23 15.35
CA ILE A 60 6.76 -7.67 15.64
C ILE A 60 8.24 -8.09 15.79
N ALA A 61 9.17 -7.29 15.27
CA ALA A 61 10.62 -7.53 15.32
C ALA A 61 11.25 -7.03 16.64
#